data_AF-A0A0F3L4Z2-F1
#
_entry.id   AF-A0A0F3L4Z2-F1
#
_cell.length_a   1.000
_cell.length_b   1.000
_cell.length_c   1.000
_cell.angle_alpha   90.00
_cell.angle_beta   90.00
_cell.angle_gamma   90.00
#
_symmetry.space_group_name_H-M   'P 1'
#
loop_
_entity.id
_entity.type
_entity.pdbx_description
1 polymer ?
#
loop_
_entity_poly.entity_id
_entity_poly.type
_entity_poly.pdbx_seq_one_letter_code
_entity_poly.pdbx_strand_id
1 'polypeptide(L)'
;MRRLAAVFVSAVRDEARVLVTRRWDAFVAFGLPLILLMVIAAMLAPGVIRQAPVAVVDQDNSAFSRAAIRNMEASAGVRVTHAPATMTEAMALMRRGEIYSVAHFPADFSDGAFRRPEQVTVSFNGAFQTVGALSALGQSAAIASAAGQQLQERARQRGLPETALQLSAVQVSIVGNPQLSFELFLGGLLAPGVLHLLAACSAVLAVGRQMQGGSFKRFEAETGGFTTTALIGRLIPHFVVFSLWGLAWIAWLSGVRGWGVAGSLPLLILGMLALMAVSVVLSAFLVAALGEVDMAFSATAIYSGAAIAFSNGTLPLDHGPRFARIWSDILPYTHYLRLQTGQLVTGATSASAWRDLMILSGVTVLGLIVSALFIRVRARLVPKPENLNFPLPQQGVIAAFAATFRNLPRARPVSSLLILAVVLYAFYYPAAYAGQAATGLPIAIATPTQTTLTRTLVEDLNASREIEVAAVISSPAEGFELMRRGVVDGVVVLPQRFEADLLRGAPTGVAIWLNGGYLVRVTAVGRAVAAATAQVAEAQLKGLPDIARAVRLAPTLKQVSL
;
A
#
# COMPACT_ATOMS: atom_id res chain seq x y z
N MET A 1 20.00 -31.61 -29.54
CA MET A 1 18.78 -30.78 -29.59
C MET A 1 17.49 -31.59 -29.56
N ARG A 2 17.27 -32.61 -30.42
CA ARG A 2 16.02 -33.40 -30.43
C ARG A 2 15.62 -34.04 -29.08
N ARG A 3 16.57 -34.63 -28.34
CA ARG A 3 16.31 -35.19 -26.99
C ARG A 3 15.90 -34.15 -25.94
N LEU A 4 16.58 -33.00 -25.91
CA LEU A 4 16.25 -31.88 -24.99
C LEU A 4 14.82 -31.38 -25.24
N ALA A 5 14.46 -31.15 -26.51
CA ALA A 5 13.12 -30.74 -26.89
C ALA A 5 12.06 -31.78 -26.50
N ALA A 6 12.35 -33.08 -26.69
CA ALA A 6 11.44 -34.15 -26.29
C ALA A 6 11.22 -34.19 -24.77
N VAL A 7 12.28 -34.07 -23.97
CA VAL A 7 12.17 -34.02 -22.49
C VAL A 7 11.38 -32.80 -22.04
N PHE A 8 11.65 -31.63 -22.62
CA PHE A 8 10.90 -30.41 -22.33
C PHE A 8 9.41 -30.57 -22.62
N VAL A 9 9.07 -31.01 -23.84
CA VAL A 9 7.66 -31.17 -24.26
C VAL A 9 6.94 -32.24 -23.43
N SER A 10 7.61 -33.35 -23.09
CA SER A 10 7.05 -34.36 -22.20
C SER A 10 6.75 -33.75 -20.83
N ALA A 11 7.71 -33.05 -20.23
CA ALA A 11 7.54 -32.42 -18.92
C ALA A 11 6.39 -31.40 -18.90
N VAL A 12 6.28 -30.55 -19.93
CA VAL A 12 5.16 -29.60 -20.08
C VAL A 12 3.83 -30.34 -20.18
N ARG A 13 3.74 -31.35 -21.04
CA ARG A 13 2.50 -32.10 -21.27
C ARG A 13 2.05 -32.88 -20.03
N ASP A 14 2.99 -33.53 -19.37
CA ASP A 14 2.73 -34.33 -18.17
C ASP A 14 2.26 -33.42 -17.04
N GLU A 15 2.91 -32.27 -16.84
CA GLU A 15 2.54 -31.33 -15.80
C GLU A 15 1.20 -30.63 -16.09
N ALA A 16 0.97 -30.21 -17.34
CA ALA A 16 -0.31 -29.64 -17.75
C ALA A 16 -1.46 -30.65 -17.55
N ARG A 17 -1.21 -31.94 -17.81
CA ARG A 17 -2.18 -33.01 -17.53
C ARG A 17 -2.46 -33.09 -16.03
N VAL A 18 -1.43 -33.13 -15.18
CA VAL A 18 -1.59 -33.19 -13.72
C VAL A 18 -2.39 -31.99 -13.20
N LEU A 19 -2.07 -30.80 -13.68
CA LEU A 19 -2.73 -29.55 -13.27
C LEU A 19 -4.24 -29.54 -13.56
N VAL A 20 -4.69 -30.26 -14.59
CA VAL A 20 -6.10 -30.32 -14.99
C VAL A 20 -6.82 -31.55 -14.44
N THR A 21 -6.16 -32.71 -14.37
CA THR A 21 -6.83 -33.97 -13.97
C THR A 21 -6.88 -34.15 -12.46
N ARG A 22 -5.90 -33.64 -11.72
CA ARG A 22 -5.88 -33.77 -10.26
C ARG A 22 -6.70 -32.64 -9.66
N ARG A 23 -7.88 -33.00 -9.12
CA ARG A 23 -8.88 -32.07 -8.56
C ARG A 23 -8.30 -30.96 -7.69
N TRP A 24 -7.33 -31.26 -6.83
CA TRP A 24 -6.77 -30.27 -5.91
C TRP A 24 -5.78 -29.32 -6.57
N ASP A 25 -4.94 -29.82 -7.48
CA ASP A 25 -4.02 -28.98 -8.24
C ASP A 25 -4.81 -28.06 -9.19
N ALA A 26 -5.87 -28.58 -9.83
CA ALA A 26 -6.80 -27.81 -10.66
C ALA A 26 -7.53 -26.74 -9.86
N PHE A 27 -8.01 -27.07 -8.66
CA PHE A 27 -8.66 -26.09 -7.79
C PHE A 27 -7.70 -24.98 -7.39
N VAL A 28 -6.45 -25.29 -7.00
CA VAL A 28 -5.44 -24.27 -6.64
C VAL A 28 -5.04 -23.40 -7.84
N ALA A 29 -5.01 -23.96 -9.05
CA ALA A 29 -4.61 -23.24 -10.25
C ALA A 29 -5.73 -22.40 -10.89
N PHE A 30 -6.98 -22.83 -10.79
CA PHE A 30 -8.11 -22.20 -11.48
C PHE A 30 -9.23 -21.75 -10.54
N GLY A 31 -9.69 -22.62 -9.64
CA GLY A 31 -10.83 -22.32 -8.76
C GLY A 31 -10.51 -21.27 -7.69
N LEU A 32 -9.39 -21.45 -6.98
CA LEU A 32 -8.98 -20.59 -5.88
C LEU A 32 -8.61 -19.17 -6.35
N PRO A 33 -7.83 -18.96 -7.42
CA PRO A 33 -7.60 -17.62 -7.97
C PRO A 33 -8.90 -16.94 -8.40
N LEU A 34 -9.81 -17.65 -9.08
CA LEU A 34 -11.09 -17.10 -9.48
C LEU A 34 -11.89 -16.60 -8.27
N ILE A 35 -12.03 -17.43 -7.24
CA ILE A 35 -12.75 -17.06 -6.01
C ILE A 35 -12.10 -15.84 -5.36
N LEU A 36 -10.77 -15.87 -5.15
CA LEU A 36 -10.08 -14.78 -4.46
C LEU A 36 -10.12 -13.47 -5.25
N LEU A 37 -9.90 -13.51 -6.56
CA LEU A 37 -9.99 -12.31 -7.40
C LEU A 37 -11.41 -11.76 -7.47
N MET A 38 -12.45 -12.61 -7.54
CA MET A 38 -13.84 -12.17 -7.49
C MET A 38 -14.19 -11.54 -6.13
N VAL A 39 -13.73 -12.14 -5.04
CA VAL A 39 -13.93 -11.59 -3.68
C VAL A 39 -13.25 -10.22 -3.57
N ILE A 40 -11.98 -10.10 -3.99
CA ILE A 40 -11.25 -8.82 -3.99
C ILE A 40 -11.99 -7.79 -4.86
N ALA A 41 -12.40 -8.16 -6.08
CA ALA A 41 -13.14 -7.27 -6.97
C ALA A 41 -14.47 -6.81 -6.36
N ALA A 42 -15.25 -7.73 -5.78
CA ALA A 42 -16.55 -7.40 -5.18
C ALA A 42 -16.38 -6.51 -3.94
N MET A 43 -15.40 -6.82 -3.07
CA MET A 43 -15.12 -6.01 -1.87
C MET A 43 -14.68 -4.59 -2.22
N LEU A 44 -13.93 -4.42 -3.32
CA LEU A 44 -13.38 -3.13 -3.73
C LEU A 44 -14.20 -2.40 -4.81
N ALA A 45 -15.26 -3.02 -5.35
CA ALA A 45 -16.09 -2.44 -6.42
C ALA A 45 -16.66 -1.03 -6.15
N PRO A 46 -17.02 -0.64 -4.91
CA PRO A 46 -17.42 0.74 -4.61
C PRO A 46 -16.32 1.76 -4.88
N GLY A 47 -15.05 1.34 -4.80
CA GLY A 47 -13.85 2.11 -5.09
C GLY A 47 -13.52 3.17 -4.06
N VAL A 48 -14.51 3.94 -3.59
CA VAL A 48 -14.32 5.11 -2.72
C VAL A 48 -15.22 5.04 -1.50
N ILE A 49 -14.77 5.66 -0.41
CA ILE A 49 -15.59 5.82 0.80
C ILE A 49 -16.67 6.86 0.52
N ARG A 50 -17.91 6.51 0.84
CA ARG A 50 -19.07 7.41 0.78
C ARG A 50 -19.81 7.33 2.11
N GLN A 51 -20.34 8.46 2.57
CA GLN A 51 -21.22 8.50 3.74
C GLN A 51 -20.58 7.88 5.00
N ALA A 52 -19.26 8.07 5.20
CA ALA A 52 -18.60 7.58 6.40
C ALA A 52 -19.27 8.17 7.65
N PRO A 53 -19.69 7.36 8.64
CA PRO A 53 -20.35 7.87 9.82
C PRO A 53 -19.37 8.69 10.66
N VAL A 54 -19.76 9.93 10.96
CA VAL A 54 -18.99 10.87 11.76
C VAL A 54 -19.86 11.52 12.82
N ALA A 55 -19.22 12.07 13.86
CA ALA A 55 -19.90 12.88 14.87
C ALA A 55 -19.48 14.36 14.80
N VAL A 56 -20.32 15.21 15.40
CA VAL A 56 -20.00 16.61 15.66
C VAL A 56 -20.31 16.93 17.13
N VAL A 57 -19.32 17.44 17.86
CA VAL A 57 -19.50 18.02 19.19
C VAL A 57 -19.56 19.54 19.01
N ASP A 58 -20.77 20.10 19.04
CA ASP A 58 -21.00 21.53 18.88
C ASP A 58 -21.35 22.19 20.22
N GLN A 59 -20.34 22.79 20.87
CA GLN A 59 -20.52 23.55 22.12
C GLN A 59 -20.71 25.04 21.85
N ASP A 60 -20.38 25.53 20.65
CA ASP A 60 -20.52 26.92 20.24
C ASP A 60 -21.96 27.26 19.82
N ASN A 61 -22.65 26.32 19.17
CA ASN A 61 -24.02 26.49 18.67
C ASN A 61 -24.20 27.75 17.80
N SER A 62 -23.17 28.13 17.04
CA SER A 62 -23.17 29.36 16.26
C SER A 62 -23.70 29.20 14.84
N ALA A 63 -23.83 30.33 14.13
CA ALA A 63 -24.15 30.29 12.71
C ALA A 63 -23.05 29.58 11.88
N PHE A 64 -21.78 29.69 12.30
CA PHE A 64 -20.66 29.05 11.64
C PHE A 64 -20.67 27.54 11.83
N SER A 65 -20.83 27.05 13.07
CA SER A 65 -20.88 25.61 13.34
C SER A 65 -22.05 24.95 12.58
N ARG A 66 -23.23 25.59 12.58
CA ARG A 66 -24.39 25.14 11.79
C ARG A 66 -24.11 25.12 10.29
N ALA A 67 -23.40 26.11 9.74
CA ALA A 67 -23.02 26.13 8.33
C ALA A 67 -22.02 25.00 7.99
N ALA A 68 -21.03 24.77 8.85
CA ALA A 68 -20.09 23.68 8.70
C ALA A 68 -20.79 22.31 8.75
N ILE A 69 -21.71 22.10 9.70
CA ILE A 69 -22.50 20.87 9.81
C ILE A 69 -23.34 20.64 8.55
N ARG A 70 -24.05 21.67 8.05
CA ARG A 70 -24.81 21.56 6.79
C ARG A 70 -23.91 21.19 5.61
N ASN A 71 -22.72 21.78 5.52
CA ASN A 71 -21.75 21.44 4.48
C ASN A 71 -21.25 19.99 4.62
N MET A 72 -21.11 19.46 5.84
CA MET A 72 -20.76 18.05 6.08
C MET A 72 -21.89 17.12 5.61
N GLU A 73 -23.14 17.43 5.96
CA GLU A 73 -24.33 16.67 5.56
C GLU A 73 -24.56 16.68 4.04
N ALA A 74 -24.21 17.78 3.37
CA ALA A 74 -24.24 17.90 1.92
C ALA A 74 -23.07 17.19 1.22
N SER A 75 -22.03 16.79 1.95
CA SER A 75 -20.85 16.16 1.36
C SER A 75 -21.09 14.67 1.04
N ALA A 76 -20.49 14.18 -0.04
CA ALA A 76 -20.60 12.75 -0.40
C ALA A 76 -19.72 11.84 0.48
N GLY A 77 -18.67 12.38 1.09
CA GLY A 77 -17.64 11.61 1.80
C GLY A 77 -18.01 11.23 3.23
N VAL A 78 -18.76 12.09 3.94
CA VAL A 78 -19.13 11.88 5.34
C VAL A 78 -20.64 12.00 5.56
N ARG A 79 -21.12 11.37 6.63
CA ARG A 79 -22.50 11.47 7.10
C ARG A 79 -22.48 11.74 8.59
N VAL A 80 -23.03 12.87 9.01
CA VAL A 80 -23.20 13.17 10.43
C VAL A 80 -24.28 12.24 10.99
N THR A 81 -23.88 11.24 11.78
CA THR A 81 -24.81 10.27 12.38
C THR A 81 -25.11 10.56 13.84
N HIS A 82 -24.23 11.29 14.51
CA HIS A 82 -24.35 11.61 15.93
C HIS A 82 -23.92 13.06 16.21
N ALA A 83 -24.60 13.70 17.15
CA ALA A 83 -24.24 15.02 17.67
C ALA A 83 -24.14 14.98 19.21
N PRO A 84 -23.15 14.26 19.77
CA PRO A 84 -22.99 14.12 21.22
C PRO A 84 -22.64 15.45 21.87
N ALA A 85 -23.07 15.64 23.12
CA ALA A 85 -22.86 16.90 23.84
C ALA A 85 -21.39 17.10 24.27
N THR A 86 -20.64 16.01 24.42
CA THR A 86 -19.26 16.04 24.93
C THR A 86 -18.33 15.19 24.09
N MET A 87 -17.04 15.56 24.10
CA MET A 87 -15.99 14.74 23.50
C MET A 87 -15.92 13.34 24.14
N THR A 88 -16.18 13.20 25.44
CA THR A 88 -16.18 11.90 26.14
C THR A 88 -17.20 10.92 25.54
N GLU A 89 -18.40 11.41 25.23
CA GLU A 89 -19.44 10.62 24.59
C GLU A 89 -19.08 10.28 23.14
N ALA A 90 -18.53 11.25 22.39
CA ALA A 90 -18.00 11.00 21.05
C ALA A 90 -16.90 9.93 21.05
N MET A 91 -16.02 9.94 22.05
CA MET A 91 -14.98 8.92 22.22
C MET A 91 -15.56 7.54 22.53
N ALA A 92 -16.68 7.46 23.26
CA ALA A 92 -17.37 6.19 23.49
C ALA A 92 -17.97 5.63 22.19
N LEU A 93 -18.60 6.49 21.37
CA LEU A 93 -19.10 6.12 20.03
C LEU A 93 -17.96 5.63 19.12
N MET A 94 -16.83 6.34 19.14
CA MET A 94 -15.64 5.98 18.35
C MET A 94 -15.06 4.62 18.76
N ARG A 95 -14.96 4.34 20.07
CA ARG A 95 -14.52 3.03 20.59
C ARG A 95 -15.45 1.89 20.23
N ARG A 96 -16.75 2.14 20.09
CA ARG A 96 -17.74 1.15 19.62
C ARG A 96 -17.75 0.96 18.10
N GLY A 97 -16.96 1.74 17.36
CA GLY A 97 -16.88 1.66 15.90
C GLY A 97 -18.07 2.30 15.17
N GLU A 98 -18.89 3.10 15.87
CA GLU A 98 -20.06 3.73 15.28
C GLU A 98 -19.74 5.00 14.47
N ILE A 99 -18.58 5.61 14.74
CA ILE A 99 -18.06 6.79 14.03
C ILE A 99 -16.56 6.63 13.75
N TYR A 100 -16.09 7.22 12.65
CA TYR A 100 -14.67 7.21 12.25
C TYR A 100 -13.94 8.52 12.53
N SER A 101 -14.66 9.64 12.60
CA SER A 101 -14.13 10.94 12.98
C SER A 101 -15.15 11.80 13.73
N VAL A 102 -14.65 12.81 14.45
CA VAL A 102 -15.44 13.79 15.20
C VAL A 102 -14.87 15.19 14.98
N ALA A 103 -15.75 16.13 14.62
CA ALA A 103 -15.42 17.56 14.61
C ALA A 103 -15.86 18.20 15.93
N HIS A 104 -14.98 18.97 16.56
CA HIS A 104 -15.23 19.66 17.83
C HIS A 104 -15.17 21.16 17.65
N PHE A 105 -16.30 21.81 17.93
CA PHE A 105 -16.46 23.26 18.00
C PHE A 105 -16.54 23.65 19.49
N PRO A 106 -15.49 24.26 20.07
CA PRO A 106 -15.48 24.62 21.48
C PRO A 106 -16.47 25.75 21.79
N ALA A 107 -16.91 25.86 23.04
CA ALA A 107 -17.76 26.97 23.50
C ALA A 107 -17.09 28.33 23.26
N ASP A 108 -17.90 29.36 23.01
CA ASP A 108 -17.48 30.75 22.77
C ASP A 108 -16.57 30.95 21.53
N PHE A 109 -16.44 29.93 20.68
CA PHE A 109 -15.66 30.01 19.46
C PHE A 109 -16.12 31.19 18.59
N SER A 110 -17.41 31.41 18.40
CA SER A 110 -17.93 32.45 17.51
C SER A 110 -17.68 33.89 17.97
N ASP A 111 -17.53 34.14 19.28
CA ASP A 111 -17.25 35.44 19.87
C ASP A 111 -15.75 35.81 19.79
N GLY A 112 -14.88 34.81 19.63
CA GLY A 112 -13.42 34.94 19.60
C GLY A 112 -12.73 34.52 18.29
N ALA A 113 -13.38 33.78 17.39
CA ALA A 113 -12.75 33.06 16.25
C ALA A 113 -11.93 33.94 15.29
N PHE A 114 -12.24 35.24 15.25
CA PHE A 114 -11.58 36.22 14.38
C PHE A 114 -10.70 37.22 15.15
N ARG A 115 -10.55 37.03 16.47
CA ARG A 115 -9.73 37.82 17.40
C ARG A 115 -8.70 36.97 18.16
N ARG A 116 -8.96 35.67 18.35
CA ARG A 116 -8.10 34.66 18.99
C ARG A 116 -8.09 33.38 18.12
N PRO A 117 -6.93 32.76 17.88
CA PRO A 117 -6.85 31.48 17.17
C PRO A 117 -7.31 30.34 18.09
N GLU A 118 -8.62 30.21 18.32
CA GLU A 118 -9.18 29.00 18.93
C GLU A 118 -9.41 27.95 17.84
N GLN A 119 -8.94 26.73 18.09
CA GLN A 119 -8.78 25.71 17.05
C GLN A 119 -9.99 24.78 16.99
N VAL A 120 -10.71 24.79 15.86
CA VAL A 120 -11.65 23.71 15.54
C VAL A 120 -10.82 22.45 15.38
N THR A 121 -11.17 21.40 16.15
CA THR A 121 -10.38 20.16 16.15
C THR A 121 -11.18 19.05 15.48
N VAL A 122 -10.60 18.43 14.45
CA VAL A 122 -11.14 17.23 13.81
C VAL A 122 -10.29 16.04 14.25
N SER A 123 -10.88 15.14 15.01
CA SER A 123 -10.20 13.95 15.51
C SER A 123 -10.69 12.70 14.79
N PHE A 124 -9.83 11.72 14.52
CA PHE A 124 -10.23 10.48 13.85
C PHE A 124 -9.65 9.23 14.52
N ASN A 125 -10.31 8.11 14.29
CA ASN A 125 -9.92 6.81 14.84
C ASN A 125 -8.67 6.27 14.14
N GLY A 126 -7.54 6.25 14.84
CA GLY A 126 -6.27 5.75 14.31
C GLY A 126 -6.27 4.25 14.01
N ALA A 127 -7.12 3.45 14.67
CA ALA A 127 -7.25 2.01 14.39
C ALA A 127 -7.85 1.74 13.00
N PHE A 128 -8.62 2.69 12.47
CA PHE A 128 -9.16 2.67 11.11
C PHE A 128 -8.49 3.75 10.25
N GLN A 129 -7.15 3.76 10.24
CA GLN A 129 -6.33 4.85 9.70
C GLN A 129 -6.83 5.45 8.39
N THR A 130 -7.09 4.65 7.35
CA THR A 130 -7.50 5.18 6.05
C THR A 130 -8.91 5.77 6.07
N VAL A 131 -9.89 5.07 6.65
CA VAL A 131 -11.29 5.54 6.72
C VAL A 131 -11.39 6.77 7.63
N GLY A 132 -10.75 6.71 8.79
CA GLY A 132 -10.64 7.80 9.75
C GLY A 132 -10.00 9.04 9.14
N ALA A 133 -8.84 8.91 8.50
CA ALA A 133 -8.16 10.04 7.87
C ALA A 133 -8.98 10.67 6.74
N LEU A 134 -9.60 9.86 5.86
CA LEU A 134 -10.44 10.37 4.77
C LEU A 134 -11.74 11.02 5.28
N SER A 135 -12.38 10.47 6.31
CA SER A 135 -13.55 11.09 6.93
C SER A 135 -13.21 12.43 7.61
N ALA A 136 -12.08 12.51 8.31
CA ALA A 136 -11.58 13.77 8.88
C ALA A 136 -11.23 14.80 7.81
N LEU A 137 -10.62 14.39 6.68
CA LEU A 137 -10.39 15.28 5.54
C LEU A 137 -11.71 15.81 4.97
N GLY A 138 -12.74 14.97 4.87
CA GLY A 138 -14.08 15.39 4.45
C GLY A 138 -14.71 16.43 5.39
N GLN A 139 -14.65 16.20 6.71
CA GLN A 139 -15.10 17.19 7.71
C GLN A 139 -14.30 18.49 7.62
N SER A 140 -12.98 18.39 7.47
CA SER A 140 -12.07 19.53 7.33
C SER A 140 -12.42 20.40 6.12
N ALA A 141 -12.68 19.77 4.97
CA ALA A 141 -13.10 20.47 3.75
C ALA A 141 -14.46 21.18 3.92
N ALA A 142 -15.42 20.55 4.60
CA ALA A 142 -16.72 21.16 4.89
C ALA A 142 -16.61 22.38 5.81
N ILE A 143 -15.77 22.30 6.85
CA ILE A 143 -15.47 23.42 7.77
C ILE A 143 -14.80 24.57 7.00
N ALA A 144 -13.79 24.26 6.19
CA ALA A 144 -13.10 25.26 5.37
C ALA A 144 -14.04 25.95 4.37
N SER A 145 -14.96 25.20 3.76
CA SER A 145 -15.99 25.75 2.86
C SER A 145 -16.93 26.72 3.59
N ALA A 146 -17.39 26.37 4.80
CA ALA A 146 -18.22 27.26 5.61
C ALA A 146 -17.47 28.54 6.01
N ALA A 147 -16.18 28.42 6.32
CA ALA A 147 -15.33 29.58 6.61
C ALA A 147 -15.21 30.50 5.40
N GLY A 148 -14.94 29.94 4.21
CA GLY A 148 -14.84 30.70 2.96
C GLY A 148 -16.12 31.49 2.65
N GLN A 149 -17.29 30.88 2.83
CA GLN A 149 -18.59 31.57 2.64
C GLN A 149 -18.75 32.74 3.62
N GLN A 150 -18.47 32.53 4.90
CA GLN A 150 -18.61 33.59 5.91
C GLN A 150 -17.61 34.74 5.71
N LEU A 151 -16.38 34.44 5.25
CA LEU A 151 -15.40 35.48 4.89
C LEU A 151 -15.90 36.33 3.72
N GLN A 152 -16.46 35.70 2.68
CA GLN A 152 -17.02 36.42 1.52
C GLN A 152 -18.18 37.34 1.93
N GLU A 153 -19.11 36.85 2.75
CA GLU A 153 -20.26 37.63 3.23
C GLU A 153 -19.83 38.88 4.01
N ARG A 154 -18.90 38.74 4.96
CA ARG A 154 -18.40 39.86 5.76
C ARG A 154 -17.68 40.91 4.94
N ALA A 155 -17.06 40.49 3.86
CA ALA A 155 -16.31 41.40 3.04
C ALA A 155 -17.19 42.16 2.06
N ARG A 156 -18.24 41.52 1.54
CA ARG A 156 -19.35 42.20 0.87
C ARG A 156 -19.97 43.27 1.78
N GLN A 157 -20.21 42.94 3.06
CA GLN A 157 -20.72 43.90 4.05
C GLN A 157 -19.78 45.09 4.32
N ARG A 158 -18.47 44.94 4.07
CA ARG A 158 -17.45 45.99 4.26
C ARG A 158 -17.05 46.69 2.96
N GLY A 159 -17.70 46.39 1.83
CA GLY A 159 -17.39 47.00 0.53
C GLY A 159 -16.01 46.65 -0.02
N LEU A 160 -15.41 45.54 0.42
CA LEU A 160 -14.11 45.08 -0.06
C LEU A 160 -14.28 44.30 -1.38
N PRO A 161 -13.38 44.48 -2.37
CA PRO A 161 -13.43 43.72 -3.61
C PRO A 161 -13.21 42.22 -3.34
N GLU A 162 -14.01 41.36 -4.00
CA GLU A 162 -14.00 39.89 -3.82
C GLU A 162 -12.60 39.26 -4.00
N THR A 163 -11.74 39.89 -4.78
CA THR A 163 -10.36 39.45 -5.03
C THR A 163 -9.42 39.59 -3.83
N ALA A 164 -9.72 40.46 -2.87
CA ALA A 164 -8.90 40.67 -1.66
C ALA A 164 -9.11 39.59 -0.58
N LEU A 165 -10.01 38.63 -0.83
CA LEU A 165 -10.62 37.72 0.15
C LEU A 165 -10.47 36.25 -0.21
N GLN A 166 -9.86 35.95 -1.36
CA GLN A 166 -9.52 34.57 -1.67
C GLN A 166 -8.45 34.12 -0.68
N LEU A 167 -8.83 33.26 0.26
CA LEU A 167 -7.91 32.48 1.07
C LEU A 167 -6.91 31.81 0.13
N SER A 168 -5.63 31.83 0.51
CA SER A 168 -4.56 31.13 -0.22
C SER A 168 -5.01 29.71 -0.54
N ALA A 169 -5.40 29.44 -1.79
CA ALA A 169 -5.94 28.15 -2.14
C ALA A 169 -4.79 27.14 -2.16
N VAL A 170 -4.74 26.27 -1.16
CA VAL A 170 -3.89 25.08 -1.22
C VAL A 170 -4.59 24.12 -2.19
N GLN A 171 -4.07 24.00 -3.41
CA GLN A 171 -4.62 23.09 -4.40
C GLN A 171 -3.92 21.74 -4.28
N VAL A 172 -4.61 20.74 -3.73
CA VAL A 172 -4.12 19.37 -3.67
C VAL A 172 -4.56 18.63 -4.94
N SER A 173 -3.60 18.06 -5.67
CA SER A 173 -3.79 17.23 -6.84
C SER A 173 -3.18 15.85 -6.60
N ILE A 174 -3.95 14.79 -6.81
CA ILE A 174 -3.50 13.41 -6.60
C ILE A 174 -3.30 12.77 -7.97
N VAL A 175 -2.07 12.39 -8.28
CA VAL A 175 -1.68 11.85 -9.58
C VAL A 175 -2.15 10.42 -9.72
N GLY A 176 -2.86 10.14 -10.83
CA GLY A 176 -3.31 8.80 -11.23
C GLY A 176 -4.45 8.20 -10.40
N ASN A 177 -4.75 8.75 -9.22
CA ASN A 177 -5.86 8.31 -8.37
C ASN A 177 -6.61 9.49 -7.71
N PRO A 178 -7.19 10.40 -8.51
CA PRO A 178 -7.79 11.63 -7.99
C PRO A 178 -8.96 11.40 -7.03
N GLN A 179 -9.67 10.28 -7.15
CA GLN A 179 -10.79 9.95 -6.25
C GLN A 179 -10.37 9.15 -5.01
N LEU A 180 -9.07 8.90 -4.80
CA LEU A 180 -8.56 8.06 -3.70
C LEU A 180 -9.21 6.68 -3.69
N SER A 181 -9.29 6.06 -4.87
CA SER A 181 -9.86 4.75 -5.05
C SER A 181 -9.03 3.66 -4.40
N PHE A 182 -9.67 2.94 -3.49
CA PHE A 182 -9.19 1.70 -2.90
C PHE A 182 -9.14 0.57 -3.92
N GLU A 183 -9.99 0.60 -4.95
CA GLU A 183 -9.95 -0.43 -6.00
C GLU A 183 -8.64 -0.37 -6.77
N LEU A 184 -8.23 0.83 -7.21
CA LEU A 184 -6.97 1.01 -7.91
C LEU A 184 -5.79 0.66 -7.01
N PHE A 185 -5.80 1.14 -5.77
CA PHE A 185 -4.73 0.94 -4.81
C PHE A 185 -4.66 -0.50 -4.26
N LEU A 186 -5.66 -0.92 -3.48
CA LEU A 186 -5.68 -2.24 -2.86
C LEU A 186 -5.90 -3.35 -3.89
N GLY A 187 -6.60 -3.10 -5.00
CA GLY A 187 -6.73 -4.08 -6.07
C GLY A 187 -5.41 -4.30 -6.80
N GLY A 188 -4.65 -3.23 -7.07
CA GLY A 188 -3.29 -3.33 -7.58
C GLY A 188 -2.34 -4.03 -6.60
N LEU A 189 -2.57 -3.91 -5.29
CA LEU A 189 -1.74 -4.57 -4.29
C LEU A 189 -2.14 -6.05 -4.10
N LEU A 190 -3.35 -6.31 -3.63
CA LEU A 190 -3.78 -7.61 -3.11
C LEU A 190 -3.82 -8.69 -4.18
N ALA A 191 -4.36 -8.40 -5.37
CA ALA A 191 -4.53 -9.42 -6.41
C ALA A 191 -3.20 -10.03 -6.90
N PRO A 192 -2.19 -9.25 -7.35
CA PRO A 192 -0.90 -9.83 -7.72
C PRO A 192 -0.18 -10.46 -6.53
N GLY A 193 -0.38 -9.96 -5.31
CA GLY A 193 0.21 -10.55 -4.10
C GLY A 193 -0.34 -11.93 -3.78
N VAL A 194 -1.66 -12.11 -3.92
CA VAL A 194 -2.30 -13.42 -3.79
C VAL A 194 -1.89 -14.36 -4.92
N LEU A 195 -1.85 -13.88 -6.17
CA LEU A 195 -1.38 -14.69 -7.30
C LEU A 195 0.09 -15.10 -7.15
N HIS A 196 0.94 -14.21 -6.65
CA HIS A 196 2.34 -14.48 -6.30
C HIS A 196 2.44 -15.67 -5.31
N LEU A 197 1.65 -15.65 -4.24
CA LEU A 197 1.60 -16.73 -3.25
C LEU A 197 1.07 -18.04 -3.83
N LEU A 198 -0.01 -17.99 -4.61
CA LEU A 198 -0.59 -19.20 -5.20
C LEU A 198 0.34 -19.83 -6.24
N ALA A 199 1.00 -19.02 -7.09
CA ALA A 199 2.00 -19.49 -8.04
C ALA A 199 3.17 -20.17 -7.33
N ALA A 200 3.64 -19.56 -6.24
CA ALA A 200 4.71 -20.08 -5.41
C ALA A 200 4.34 -21.44 -4.78
N CYS A 201 3.19 -21.53 -4.11
CA CYS A 201 2.68 -22.77 -3.52
C CYS A 201 2.46 -23.88 -4.56
N SER A 202 1.95 -23.51 -5.74
CA SER A 202 1.72 -24.47 -6.82
C SER A 202 3.03 -25.03 -7.37
N ALA A 203 4.07 -24.20 -7.48
CA ALA A 203 5.42 -24.65 -7.83
C ALA A 203 6.04 -25.56 -6.76
N VAL A 204 5.82 -25.30 -5.46
CA VAL A 204 6.23 -26.21 -4.38
C VAL A 204 5.62 -27.59 -4.57
N LEU A 205 4.31 -27.68 -4.87
CA LEU A 205 3.65 -28.96 -5.17
C LEU A 205 4.26 -29.65 -6.38
N ALA A 206 4.47 -28.92 -7.48
CA ALA A 206 5.00 -29.45 -8.73
C ALA A 206 6.38 -30.07 -8.58
N VAL A 207 7.29 -29.35 -7.93
CA VAL A 207 8.67 -29.80 -7.71
C VAL A 207 8.74 -30.82 -6.57
N GLY A 208 7.94 -30.64 -5.51
CA GLY A 208 7.86 -31.56 -4.39
C GLY A 208 7.45 -32.98 -4.80
N ARG A 209 6.55 -33.12 -5.79
CA ARG A 209 6.22 -34.42 -6.39
C ARG A 209 7.42 -35.16 -6.98
N GLN A 210 8.42 -34.43 -7.48
CA GLN A 210 9.63 -35.02 -8.07
C GLN A 210 10.66 -35.45 -7.01
N MET A 211 10.46 -35.04 -5.76
CA MET A 211 11.33 -35.34 -4.63
C MET A 211 10.74 -36.43 -3.71
N GLN A 212 9.85 -37.28 -4.23
CA GLN A 212 9.28 -38.41 -3.48
C GLN A 212 10.39 -39.28 -2.87
N GLY A 213 10.31 -39.52 -1.56
CA GLY A 213 11.35 -40.22 -0.80
C GLY A 213 12.56 -39.36 -0.40
N GLY A 214 12.46 -38.03 -0.53
CA GLY A 214 13.50 -37.09 -0.08
C GLY A 214 14.72 -36.98 -1.01
N SER A 215 14.61 -37.45 -2.26
CA SER A 215 15.70 -37.40 -3.25
C SER A 215 15.16 -37.19 -4.67
N PHE A 216 15.96 -36.53 -5.51
CA PHE A 216 15.67 -36.37 -6.94
C PHE A 216 16.24 -37.50 -7.81
N LYS A 217 16.75 -38.59 -7.21
CA LYS A 217 17.37 -39.71 -7.94
C LYS A 217 16.44 -40.31 -9.00
N ARG A 218 15.17 -40.52 -8.63
CA ARG A 218 14.13 -41.00 -9.56
C ARG A 218 13.91 -40.02 -10.71
N PHE A 219 13.81 -38.74 -10.39
CA PHE A 219 13.62 -37.68 -11.38
C PHE A 219 14.80 -37.57 -12.36
N GLU A 220 16.04 -37.72 -11.89
CA GLU A 220 17.23 -37.75 -12.74
C GLU A 220 17.24 -38.96 -13.69
N ALA A 221 16.85 -40.14 -13.19
CA ALA A 221 16.77 -41.36 -14.00
C ALA A 221 15.68 -41.26 -15.08
N GLU A 222 14.47 -40.80 -14.73
CA GLU A 222 13.34 -40.64 -15.68
C GLU A 222 13.63 -39.61 -16.78
N THR A 223 14.45 -38.60 -16.47
CA THR A 223 14.79 -37.51 -17.42
C THR A 223 16.09 -37.76 -18.19
N GLY A 224 16.76 -38.89 -17.97
CA GLY A 224 18.04 -39.22 -18.61
C GLY A 224 19.13 -38.17 -18.34
N GLY A 225 19.14 -37.57 -17.13
CA GLY A 225 20.08 -36.52 -16.73
C GLY A 225 19.72 -35.10 -17.19
N PHE A 226 18.67 -34.92 -17.99
CA PHE A 226 18.20 -33.59 -18.45
C PHE A 226 17.26 -32.91 -17.42
N THR A 227 17.65 -32.93 -16.14
CA THR A 227 16.83 -32.47 -15.01
C THR A 227 16.45 -31.00 -15.08
N THR A 228 17.35 -30.12 -15.52
CA THR A 228 17.06 -28.68 -15.68
C THR A 228 16.00 -28.42 -16.75
N THR A 229 16.09 -29.11 -17.88
CA THR A 229 15.13 -28.98 -18.99
C THR A 229 13.75 -29.50 -18.58
N ALA A 230 13.72 -30.63 -17.87
CA ALA A 230 12.48 -31.16 -17.31
C ALA A 230 11.89 -30.23 -16.24
N LEU A 231 12.71 -29.64 -15.37
CA LEU A 231 12.27 -28.67 -14.36
C LEU A 231 11.60 -27.46 -15.02
N ILE A 232 12.26 -26.82 -16.00
CA ILE A 232 11.69 -25.68 -16.71
C ILE A 232 10.36 -26.08 -17.37
N GLY A 233 10.32 -27.26 -18.01
CA GLY A 233 9.09 -27.78 -18.61
C GLY A 233 7.94 -27.94 -17.60
N ARG A 234 8.22 -28.37 -16.37
CA ARG A 234 7.21 -28.47 -15.29
C ARG A 234 6.79 -27.11 -14.70
N LEU A 235 7.67 -26.12 -14.69
CA LEU A 235 7.34 -24.79 -14.18
C LEU A 235 6.49 -23.97 -15.18
N ILE A 236 6.64 -24.22 -16.48
CA ILE A 236 5.93 -23.49 -17.55
C ILE A 236 4.40 -23.49 -17.38
N PRO A 237 3.69 -24.62 -17.17
CA PRO A 237 2.23 -24.59 -17.03
C PRO A 237 1.75 -23.70 -15.87
N HIS A 238 2.45 -23.75 -14.73
CA HIS A 238 2.16 -22.90 -13.58
C HIS A 238 2.40 -21.43 -13.89
N PHE A 239 3.56 -21.11 -14.45
CA PHE A 239 3.89 -19.76 -14.91
C PHE A 239 2.81 -19.22 -15.86
N VAL A 240 2.39 -19.99 -16.87
CA VAL A 240 1.37 -19.58 -17.84
C VAL A 240 0.03 -19.34 -17.18
N VAL A 241 -0.47 -20.28 -16.36
CA VAL A 241 -1.79 -20.15 -15.73
C VAL A 241 -1.86 -18.92 -14.82
N PHE A 242 -0.88 -18.72 -13.94
CA PHE A 242 -0.89 -17.57 -13.04
C PHE A 242 -0.58 -16.26 -13.76
N SER A 243 0.19 -16.29 -14.84
CA SER A 243 0.34 -15.14 -15.73
C SER A 243 -0.99 -14.75 -16.37
N LEU A 244 -1.76 -15.71 -16.89
CA LEU A 244 -3.07 -15.44 -17.48
C LEU A 244 -4.04 -14.83 -16.45
N TRP A 245 -4.03 -15.30 -15.21
CA TRP A 245 -4.78 -14.66 -14.12
C TRP A 245 -4.32 -13.23 -13.85
N GLY A 246 -3.01 -12.99 -13.83
CA GLY A 246 -2.45 -11.65 -13.66
C GLY A 246 -2.85 -10.71 -14.81
N LEU A 247 -2.80 -11.19 -16.05
CA LEU A 247 -3.23 -10.43 -17.23
C LEU A 247 -4.73 -10.18 -17.22
N ALA A 248 -5.54 -11.16 -16.81
CA ALA A 248 -6.98 -10.98 -16.63
C ALA A 248 -7.28 -9.91 -15.57
N TRP A 249 -6.51 -9.85 -14.48
CA TRP A 249 -6.63 -8.80 -13.47
C TRP A 249 -6.25 -7.41 -13.99
N ILE A 250 -5.16 -7.31 -14.77
CA ILE A 250 -4.78 -6.05 -15.45
C ILE A 250 -5.90 -5.63 -16.42
N ALA A 251 -6.47 -6.55 -17.19
CA ALA A 251 -7.57 -6.28 -18.10
C ALA A 251 -8.86 -5.86 -17.35
N TRP A 252 -9.11 -6.44 -16.17
CA TRP A 252 -10.19 -6.03 -15.29
C TRP A 252 -10.01 -4.58 -14.83
N LEU A 253 -8.87 -4.26 -14.21
CA LEU A 253 -8.64 -2.91 -13.66
C LEU A 253 -8.52 -1.83 -14.76
N SER A 254 -7.69 -2.06 -15.77
CA SER A 254 -7.40 -1.04 -16.79
C SER A 254 -8.43 -1.01 -17.92
N GLY A 255 -9.09 -2.14 -18.22
CA GLY A 255 -10.08 -2.26 -19.28
C GLY A 255 -11.52 -2.13 -18.77
N VAL A 256 -11.98 -3.11 -17.98
CA VAL A 256 -13.38 -3.19 -17.52
C VAL A 256 -13.73 -2.07 -16.54
N ARG A 257 -12.84 -1.78 -15.59
CA ARG A 257 -13.03 -0.73 -14.58
C ARG A 257 -12.59 0.66 -15.05
N GLY A 258 -11.83 0.73 -16.14
CA GLY A 258 -11.50 1.97 -16.82
C GLY A 258 -10.42 2.83 -16.15
N TRP A 259 -9.61 2.28 -15.23
CA TRP A 259 -8.55 3.04 -14.56
C TRP A 259 -7.41 3.48 -15.50
N GLY A 260 -7.34 2.93 -16.72
CA GLY A 260 -6.29 3.23 -17.69
C GLY A 260 -4.91 2.72 -17.26
N VAL A 261 -3.88 3.04 -18.04
CA VAL A 261 -2.47 2.80 -17.71
C VAL A 261 -1.73 4.10 -18.01
N ALA A 262 -1.21 4.77 -16.98
CA ALA A 262 -0.55 6.07 -17.13
C ALA A 262 0.78 5.99 -17.89
N GLY A 263 1.49 4.86 -17.80
CA GLY A 263 2.76 4.58 -18.47
C GLY A 263 2.61 3.54 -19.59
N SER A 264 3.50 2.55 -19.60
CA SER A 264 3.59 1.53 -20.64
C SER A 264 2.88 0.24 -20.22
N LEU A 265 1.79 -0.09 -20.91
CA LEU A 265 1.10 -1.38 -20.76
C LEU A 265 2.02 -2.59 -21.05
N PRO A 266 2.87 -2.58 -22.11
CA PRO A 266 3.84 -3.67 -22.31
C PRO A 266 4.80 -3.89 -21.15
N LEU A 267 5.31 -2.81 -20.51
CA LEU A 267 6.18 -2.95 -19.35
C LEU A 267 5.42 -3.48 -18.13
N LEU A 268 4.17 -3.06 -17.93
CA LEU A 268 3.30 -3.60 -16.88
C LEU A 268 3.07 -5.12 -17.07
N ILE A 269 2.76 -5.55 -18.29
CA ILE A 269 2.61 -6.96 -18.66
C ILE A 269 3.91 -7.71 -18.38
N LEU A 270 5.04 -7.20 -18.85
CA LEU A 270 6.34 -7.85 -18.68
C LEU A 270 6.75 -7.94 -17.20
N GLY A 271 6.42 -6.94 -16.39
CA GLY A 271 6.56 -6.98 -14.94
C GLY A 271 5.72 -8.08 -14.28
N MET A 272 4.46 -8.24 -14.70
CA MET A 272 3.58 -9.32 -14.18
C MET A 272 4.14 -10.70 -14.55
N LEU A 273 4.59 -10.88 -15.79
CA LEU A 273 5.25 -12.12 -16.21
C LEU A 273 6.53 -12.37 -15.39
N ALA A 274 7.37 -11.35 -15.20
CA ALA A 274 8.59 -11.50 -14.41
C ALA A 274 8.30 -11.85 -12.94
N LEU A 275 7.25 -11.27 -12.33
CA LEU A 275 6.81 -11.65 -10.99
C LEU A 275 6.40 -13.14 -10.97
N MET A 276 5.55 -13.58 -11.90
CA MET A 276 5.10 -14.99 -11.94
C MET A 276 6.28 -15.94 -12.16
N ALA A 277 7.24 -15.57 -13.01
CA ALA A 277 8.45 -16.35 -13.27
C ALA A 277 9.32 -16.49 -11.99
N VAL A 278 9.59 -15.38 -11.29
CA VAL A 278 10.31 -15.43 -10.01
C VAL A 278 9.55 -16.29 -9.00
N SER A 279 8.23 -16.14 -8.90
CA SER A 279 7.39 -16.85 -7.93
C SER A 279 7.56 -18.37 -8.04
N VAL A 280 7.45 -18.89 -9.26
CA VAL A 280 7.55 -20.33 -9.49
C VAL A 280 8.98 -20.84 -9.34
N VAL A 281 9.97 -20.07 -9.80
CA VAL A 281 11.38 -20.47 -9.76
C VAL A 281 11.95 -20.41 -8.35
N LEU A 282 11.68 -19.35 -7.59
CA LEU A 282 12.20 -19.19 -6.24
C LEU A 282 11.64 -20.27 -5.32
N SER A 283 10.38 -20.65 -5.52
CA SER A 283 9.75 -21.74 -4.77
C SER A 283 10.29 -23.12 -5.18
N ALA A 284 10.58 -23.33 -6.47
CA ALA A 284 11.29 -24.51 -6.94
C ALA A 284 12.69 -24.62 -6.32
N PHE A 285 13.40 -23.50 -6.22
CA PHE A 285 14.67 -23.40 -5.52
C PHE A 285 14.54 -23.79 -4.05
N LEU A 286 13.53 -23.30 -3.33
CA LEU A 286 13.33 -23.64 -1.92
C LEU A 286 13.10 -25.14 -1.72
N VAL A 287 12.33 -25.79 -2.59
CA VAL A 287 12.17 -27.25 -2.56
C VAL A 287 13.51 -27.95 -2.76
N ALA A 288 14.27 -27.55 -3.79
CA ALA A 288 15.57 -28.13 -4.09
C ALA A 288 16.61 -27.90 -2.98
N ALA A 289 16.62 -26.72 -2.37
CA ALA A 289 17.58 -26.34 -1.33
C ALA A 289 17.27 -27.01 0.00
N LEU A 290 16.01 -26.98 0.45
CA LEU A 290 15.60 -27.49 1.77
C LEU A 290 15.46 -29.01 1.78
N GLY A 291 14.99 -29.61 0.69
CA GLY A 291 14.87 -31.07 0.59
C GLY A 291 13.69 -31.68 1.31
N GLU A 292 12.82 -30.84 1.88
CA GLU A 292 11.60 -31.23 2.57
C GLU A 292 10.47 -30.31 2.07
N VAL A 293 9.35 -30.91 1.65
CA VAL A 293 8.24 -30.16 1.03
C VAL A 293 7.56 -29.24 2.04
N ASP A 294 7.36 -29.70 3.28
CA ASP A 294 6.72 -28.93 4.34
C ASP A 294 7.53 -27.69 4.75
N MET A 295 8.86 -27.85 4.83
CA MET A 295 9.77 -26.73 5.06
C MET A 295 9.77 -25.75 3.89
N ALA A 296 9.70 -26.24 2.65
CA ALA A 296 9.61 -25.39 1.46
C ALA A 296 8.29 -24.61 1.39
N PHE A 297 7.17 -25.20 1.84
CA PHE A 297 5.90 -24.47 2.01
C PHE A 297 6.02 -23.37 3.06
N SER A 298 6.61 -23.67 4.21
CA SER A 298 6.81 -22.69 5.28
C SER A 298 7.71 -21.54 4.83
N ALA A 299 8.83 -21.86 4.15
CA ALA A 299 9.73 -20.87 3.57
C ALA A 299 9.03 -20.01 2.49
N THR A 300 8.21 -20.64 1.66
CA THR A 300 7.39 -19.94 0.66
C THR A 300 6.40 -18.98 1.30
N ALA A 301 5.73 -19.39 2.37
CA ALA A 301 4.80 -18.53 3.11
C ALA A 301 5.50 -17.31 3.75
N ILE A 302 6.74 -17.47 4.23
CA ILE A 302 7.54 -16.36 4.78
C ILE A 302 7.79 -15.29 3.72
N TYR A 303 8.38 -15.65 2.58
CA TYR A 303 8.79 -14.64 1.59
C TYR A 303 7.61 -14.15 0.74
N SER A 304 6.68 -15.03 0.36
CA SER A 304 5.60 -14.72 -0.56
C SER A 304 4.33 -14.27 0.18
N GLY A 305 4.00 -14.90 1.29
CA GLY A 305 2.77 -14.60 2.06
C GLY A 305 2.83 -13.27 2.80
N ALA A 306 3.99 -12.92 3.37
CA ALA A 306 4.18 -11.61 4.00
C ALA A 306 4.66 -10.52 3.04
N ALA A 307 4.78 -10.83 1.74
CA ALA A 307 5.31 -9.91 0.74
C ALA A 307 4.57 -8.57 0.72
N ILE A 308 3.24 -8.58 0.88
CA ILE A 308 2.40 -7.38 0.90
C ILE A 308 2.75 -6.46 2.08
N ALA A 309 3.00 -7.02 3.27
CA ALA A 309 3.35 -6.23 4.45
C ALA A 309 4.72 -5.58 4.32
N PHE A 310 5.64 -6.25 3.63
CA PHE A 310 7.01 -5.75 3.39
C PHE A 310 7.18 -5.03 2.06
N SER A 311 6.13 -4.82 1.24
CA SER A 311 6.27 -4.29 -0.12
C SER A 311 6.47 -2.78 -0.22
N ASN A 312 6.53 -2.08 0.92
CA ASN A 312 6.49 -0.62 1.01
C ASN A 312 5.18 0.02 0.45
N GLY A 313 4.12 -0.79 0.27
CA GLY A 313 2.86 -0.37 -0.33
C GLY A 313 1.88 0.27 0.65
N THR A 314 1.36 -0.51 1.59
CA THR A 314 0.46 -0.04 2.65
C THR A 314 1.21 0.55 3.84
N LEU A 315 2.34 -0.06 4.20
CA LEU A 315 3.20 0.36 5.29
C LEU A 315 4.43 1.08 4.70
N PRO A 316 4.64 2.38 4.97
CA PRO A 316 5.87 3.06 4.59
C PRO A 316 7.05 2.53 5.41
N LEU A 317 8.03 1.93 4.74
CA LEU A 317 9.20 1.31 5.37
C LEU A 317 10.45 2.20 5.30
N ASP A 318 10.38 3.35 4.63
CA ASP A 318 11.54 4.21 4.33
C ASP A 318 12.35 4.57 5.60
N HIS A 319 11.65 4.80 6.71
CA HIS A 319 12.23 5.07 8.03
C HIS A 319 11.95 3.96 9.07
N GLY A 320 11.48 2.79 8.63
CA GLY A 320 11.23 1.63 9.48
C GLY A 320 12.49 0.95 10.03
N PRO A 321 12.37 -0.15 10.79
CA PRO A 321 13.54 -0.89 11.27
C PRO A 321 14.44 -1.35 10.12
N ARG A 322 15.77 -1.39 10.35
CA ARG A 322 16.76 -1.79 9.33
C ARG A 322 16.44 -3.15 8.69
N PHE A 323 15.98 -4.11 9.50
CA PHE A 323 15.57 -5.42 9.00
C PHE A 323 14.44 -5.32 7.98
N ALA A 324 13.38 -4.57 8.27
CA ALA A 324 12.22 -4.46 7.38
C ALA A 324 12.59 -3.83 6.04
N ARG A 325 13.50 -2.84 6.02
CA ARG A 325 13.99 -2.23 4.78
C ARG A 325 14.80 -3.21 3.93
N ILE A 326 15.81 -3.84 4.52
CA ILE A 326 16.65 -4.81 3.82
C ILE A 326 15.79 -5.95 3.28
N TRP A 327 14.84 -6.43 4.09
CA TRP A 327 13.94 -7.49 3.69
C TRP A 327 13.02 -7.05 2.54
N SER A 328 12.43 -5.85 2.64
CA SER A 328 11.65 -5.24 1.55
C SER A 328 12.41 -5.20 0.23
N ASP A 329 13.67 -4.75 0.26
CA ASP A 329 14.52 -4.61 -0.92
C ASP A 329 14.97 -5.95 -1.54
N ILE A 330 14.87 -7.06 -0.80
CA ILE A 330 15.17 -8.41 -1.32
C ILE A 330 13.93 -9.03 -1.98
N LEU A 331 12.73 -8.65 -1.54
CA LEU A 331 11.50 -9.31 -1.95
C LEU A 331 11.12 -8.97 -3.40
N PRO A 332 10.89 -9.98 -4.26
CA PRO A 332 10.49 -9.76 -5.65
C PRO A 332 9.22 -8.92 -5.79
N TYR A 333 8.26 -9.16 -4.91
CA TYR A 333 6.99 -8.45 -4.94
C TYR A 333 7.14 -6.94 -4.71
N THR A 334 8.13 -6.48 -3.94
CA THR A 334 8.44 -5.05 -3.76
C THR A 334 8.83 -4.39 -5.09
N HIS A 335 9.70 -5.04 -5.87
CA HIS A 335 10.11 -4.55 -7.19
C HIS A 335 8.96 -4.55 -8.19
N TYR A 336 8.14 -5.60 -8.18
CA TYR A 336 6.94 -5.65 -9.00
C TYR A 336 5.96 -4.54 -8.64
N LEU A 337 5.67 -4.33 -7.35
CA LEU A 337 4.73 -3.31 -6.92
C LEU A 337 5.20 -1.91 -7.31
N ARG A 338 6.51 -1.63 -7.17
CA ARG A 338 7.12 -0.37 -7.61
C ARG A 338 6.94 -0.15 -9.12
N LEU A 339 7.22 -1.18 -9.92
CA LEU A 339 7.03 -1.16 -11.37
C LEU A 339 5.55 -0.95 -11.72
N GLN A 340 4.65 -1.73 -11.12
CA GLN A 340 3.22 -1.66 -11.38
C GLN A 340 2.67 -0.28 -11.03
N THR A 341 2.91 0.22 -9.82
CA THR A 341 2.45 1.54 -9.40
C THR A 341 3.01 2.63 -10.30
N GLY A 342 4.28 2.49 -10.71
CA GLY A 342 4.92 3.35 -11.69
C GLY A 342 4.17 3.40 -13.02
N GLN A 343 3.87 2.24 -13.61
CA GLN A 343 3.24 2.17 -14.93
C GLN A 343 1.73 2.40 -14.89
N LEU A 344 1.04 1.99 -13.83
CA LEU A 344 -0.41 2.08 -13.72
C LEU A 344 -0.86 3.48 -13.26
N VAL A 345 -0.14 4.08 -12.31
CA VAL A 345 -0.61 5.30 -11.61
C VAL A 345 0.21 6.53 -11.96
N THR A 346 1.54 6.51 -11.80
CA THR A 346 2.36 7.73 -11.90
C THR A 346 2.85 8.06 -13.31
N GLY A 347 2.82 7.09 -14.24
CA GLY A 347 3.43 7.24 -15.56
C GLY A 347 4.96 7.30 -15.49
N ALA A 348 5.55 6.43 -14.67
CA ALA A 348 6.99 6.32 -14.46
C ALA A 348 7.75 6.07 -15.77
N THR A 349 8.96 6.63 -15.88
CA THR A 349 9.78 6.46 -17.07
C THR A 349 10.21 5.01 -17.28
N SER A 350 10.43 4.63 -18.54
CA SER A 350 10.82 3.26 -18.89
C SER A 350 12.12 2.81 -18.21
N ALA A 351 13.03 3.76 -17.90
CA ALA A 351 14.29 3.47 -17.25
C ALA A 351 14.12 2.89 -15.83
N SER A 352 13.21 3.44 -15.02
CA SER A 352 12.95 2.91 -13.67
C SER A 352 12.29 1.53 -13.74
N ALA A 353 11.36 1.32 -14.68
CA ALA A 353 10.73 0.02 -14.89
C ALA A 353 11.73 -1.06 -15.34
N TRP A 354 12.70 -0.72 -16.20
CA TRP A 354 13.74 -1.66 -16.62
C TRP A 354 14.61 -2.14 -15.47
N ARG A 355 14.95 -1.26 -14.52
CA ARG A 355 15.72 -1.65 -13.33
C ARG A 355 15.01 -2.74 -12.54
N ASP A 356 13.74 -2.54 -12.18
CA ASP A 356 12.97 -3.52 -11.41
C ASP A 356 12.77 -4.82 -12.20
N LEU A 357 12.55 -4.72 -13.51
CA LEU A 357 12.43 -5.87 -14.39
C LEU A 357 13.74 -6.68 -14.49
N MET A 358 14.89 -6.01 -14.55
CA MET A 358 16.20 -6.67 -14.55
C MET A 358 16.46 -7.39 -13.23
N ILE A 359 16.07 -6.81 -12.09
CA ILE A 359 16.18 -7.46 -10.79
C ILE A 359 15.32 -8.73 -10.74
N LEU A 360 14.05 -8.64 -11.12
CA LEU A 360 13.15 -9.80 -11.18
C LEU A 360 13.68 -10.90 -12.12
N SER A 361 14.10 -10.51 -13.32
CA SER A 361 14.64 -11.45 -14.31
C SER A 361 15.96 -12.07 -13.84
N GLY A 362 16.84 -11.29 -13.22
CA GLY A 362 18.10 -11.75 -12.65
C GLY A 362 17.91 -12.77 -11.53
N VAL A 363 16.98 -12.51 -10.60
CA VAL A 363 16.61 -13.44 -9.52
C VAL A 363 16.01 -14.73 -10.11
N THR A 364 15.20 -14.63 -11.17
CA THR A 364 14.67 -15.80 -11.88
C THR A 364 15.80 -16.66 -12.46
N VAL A 365 16.73 -16.04 -13.20
CA VAL A 365 17.85 -16.77 -13.82
C VAL A 365 18.74 -17.40 -12.76
N LEU A 366 19.10 -16.66 -11.71
CA LEU A 366 19.89 -17.16 -10.59
C LEU A 366 19.17 -18.32 -9.88
N GLY A 367 17.89 -18.16 -9.58
CA GLY A 367 17.08 -19.20 -8.94
C GLY A 367 17.02 -20.49 -9.77
N LEU A 368 16.93 -20.41 -11.11
CA LEU A 368 16.98 -21.58 -11.99
C LEU A 368 18.34 -22.28 -11.95
N ILE A 369 19.43 -21.51 -12.02
CA ILE A 369 20.81 -22.06 -11.96
C ILE A 369 21.04 -22.76 -10.63
N VAL A 370 20.68 -22.12 -9.52
CA VAL A 370 20.86 -22.64 -8.18
C VAL A 370 19.95 -23.85 -7.94
N SER A 371 18.69 -23.83 -8.40
CA SER A 371 17.79 -24.99 -8.37
C SER A 371 18.40 -26.19 -9.09
N ALA A 372 18.93 -25.98 -10.29
CA ALA A 372 19.56 -27.04 -11.07
C ALA A 372 20.77 -27.65 -10.36
N LEU A 373 21.58 -26.82 -9.70
CA LEU A 373 22.71 -27.28 -8.89
C LEU A 373 22.25 -28.15 -7.72
N PHE A 374 21.29 -27.66 -6.91
CA PHE A 374 20.80 -28.40 -5.75
C PHE A 374 20.09 -29.70 -6.13
N ILE A 375 19.32 -29.71 -7.22
CA ILE A 375 18.68 -30.94 -7.73
C ILE A 375 19.74 -31.99 -8.07
N ARG A 376 20.82 -31.61 -8.77
CA ARG A 376 21.93 -32.53 -9.10
C ARG A 376 22.64 -33.06 -7.86
N VAL A 377 22.88 -32.20 -6.86
CA VAL A 377 23.50 -32.62 -5.60
C VAL A 377 22.58 -33.60 -4.87
N ARG A 378 21.29 -33.29 -4.76
CA ARG A 378 20.32 -34.13 -4.05
C ARG A 378 19.96 -35.42 -4.77
N ALA A 379 20.08 -35.47 -6.10
CA ALA A 379 19.88 -36.71 -6.85
C ALA A 379 20.90 -37.81 -6.50
N ARG A 380 22.06 -37.42 -5.95
CA ARG A 380 23.10 -38.35 -5.45
C ARG A 380 22.84 -38.85 -4.03
N LEU A 381 21.92 -38.22 -3.29
CA LEU A 381 21.60 -38.61 -1.92
C LEU A 381 20.66 -39.82 -1.89
N VAL A 382 20.87 -40.68 -0.89
CA VAL A 382 20.00 -41.84 -0.62
C VAL A 382 18.62 -41.33 -0.15
N PRO A 383 17.51 -41.82 -0.73
CA PRO A 383 16.16 -41.51 -0.25
C PRO A 383 16.03 -41.79 1.24
N LYS A 384 15.57 -40.80 2.02
CA LYS A 384 15.23 -41.02 3.44
C LYS A 384 13.76 -41.40 3.53
N PRO A 385 13.41 -42.57 4.11
CA PRO A 385 12.01 -42.89 4.36
C PRO A 385 11.45 -41.94 5.43
N GLU A 386 10.38 -41.23 5.08
CA GLU A 386 9.57 -40.48 6.04
C GLU A 386 8.69 -41.47 6.82
N ASN A 387 9.11 -41.83 8.03
CA ASN A 387 8.28 -42.62 8.93
C ASN A 387 7.27 -41.70 9.64
N LEU A 388 6.12 -41.49 9.00
CA LEU A 388 4.94 -40.84 9.59
C LEU A 388 4.01 -41.82 10.32
N ASN A 389 4.37 -43.11 10.36
CA ASN A 389 3.58 -44.12 11.07
C ASN A 389 3.89 -44.06 12.56
N PHE A 390 2.92 -43.59 13.33
CA PHE A 390 2.91 -43.67 14.79
C PHE A 390 1.65 -44.42 15.23
N PRO A 391 1.73 -45.32 16.23
CA PRO A 391 0.55 -46.04 16.70
C PRO A 391 -0.48 -45.07 17.29
N LEU A 392 -1.67 -45.04 16.68
CA LEU A 392 -2.84 -44.35 17.21
C LEU A 392 -3.76 -45.36 17.90
N PRO A 393 -4.38 -45.02 19.04
CA PRO A 393 -5.37 -45.89 19.67
C PRO A 393 -6.55 -46.12 18.73
N GLN A 394 -7.01 -47.37 18.64
CA GLN A 394 -8.04 -47.79 17.70
C GLN A 394 -9.46 -47.29 18.07
N GLN A 395 -9.65 -46.82 19.30
CA GLN A 395 -10.94 -46.36 19.81
C GLN A 395 -10.78 -45.10 20.67
N GLY A 396 -11.80 -44.24 20.62
CA GLY A 396 -11.89 -43.02 21.42
C GLY A 396 -11.26 -41.79 20.76
N VAL A 397 -12.11 -40.81 20.41
CA VAL A 397 -11.69 -39.53 19.79
C VAL A 397 -10.67 -38.80 20.67
N ILE A 398 -10.90 -38.75 21.99
CA ILE A 398 -10.01 -38.08 22.95
C ILE A 398 -8.65 -38.80 23.03
N ALA A 399 -8.64 -40.13 23.02
CA ALA A 399 -7.42 -40.92 23.05
C ALA A 399 -6.59 -40.72 21.76
N ALA A 400 -7.24 -40.72 20.60
CA ALA A 400 -6.59 -40.44 19.33
C ALA A 400 -6.04 -39.00 19.27
N PHE A 401 -6.81 -38.03 19.74
CA PHE A 401 -6.40 -36.62 19.84
C PHE A 401 -5.16 -36.47 20.76
N ALA A 402 -5.22 -37.01 21.98
CA ALA A 402 -4.12 -36.95 22.94
C ALA A 402 -2.86 -37.67 22.43
N ALA A 403 -3.02 -38.84 21.79
CA ALA A 403 -1.92 -39.57 21.17
C ALA A 403 -1.27 -38.79 20.02
N THR A 404 -2.08 -38.10 19.21
CA THR A 404 -1.60 -37.24 18.13
C THR A 404 -0.75 -36.10 18.69
N PHE A 405 -1.26 -35.33 19.66
CA PHE A 405 -0.51 -34.25 20.31
C PHE A 405 0.77 -34.72 21.01
N ARG A 406 0.74 -35.89 21.65
CA ARG A 406 1.93 -36.48 22.29
C ARG A 406 3.03 -36.86 21.29
N ASN A 407 2.65 -37.25 20.06
CA ASN A 407 3.58 -37.68 19.03
C ASN A 407 4.09 -36.56 18.13
N LEU A 408 3.41 -35.41 18.15
CA LEU A 408 3.73 -34.24 17.34
C LEU A 408 5.20 -33.75 17.45
N PRO A 409 5.83 -33.71 18.64
CA PRO A 409 7.25 -33.37 18.77
C PRO A 409 8.21 -34.39 18.14
N ARG A 410 7.76 -35.63 17.90
CA ARG A 410 8.56 -36.69 17.27
C ARG A 410 8.48 -36.65 15.74
N ALA A 411 7.45 -36.03 15.19
CA ALA A 411 7.31 -35.80 13.77
C ALA A 411 8.13 -34.57 13.37
N ARG A 412 9.37 -34.77 12.91
CA ARG A 412 10.30 -33.69 12.52
C ARG A 412 9.65 -32.57 11.69
N PRO A 413 8.93 -32.86 10.58
CA PRO A 413 8.33 -31.82 9.75
C PRO A 413 7.25 -31.02 10.50
N VAL A 414 6.48 -31.67 11.36
CA VAL A 414 5.38 -31.03 12.10
C VAL A 414 5.93 -30.21 13.28
N SER A 415 6.95 -30.72 13.96
CA SER A 415 7.61 -30.03 15.07
C SER A 415 8.32 -28.74 14.63
N SER A 416 8.98 -28.75 13.46
CA SER A 416 9.57 -27.54 12.90
C SER A 416 8.49 -26.55 12.50
N LEU A 417 7.40 -26.99 11.87
CA LEU A 417 6.31 -26.12 11.47
C LEU A 417 5.63 -25.45 12.68
N LEU A 418 5.39 -26.19 13.77
CA LEU A 418 4.65 -25.64 14.91
C LEU A 418 5.49 -24.82 15.88
N ILE A 419 6.79 -25.11 16.00
CA ILE A 419 7.64 -24.41 16.95
C ILE A 419 8.42 -23.32 16.23
N LEU A 420 9.15 -23.68 15.17
CA LEU A 420 10.00 -22.73 14.45
C LEU A 420 9.16 -21.68 13.73
N ALA A 421 8.08 -22.06 13.05
CA ALA A 421 7.27 -21.07 12.33
C ALA A 421 6.52 -20.14 13.30
N VAL A 422 6.00 -20.64 14.43
CA VAL A 422 5.32 -19.80 15.42
C VAL A 422 6.29 -18.81 16.05
N VAL A 423 7.46 -19.26 16.50
CA VAL A 423 8.49 -18.38 17.07
C VAL A 423 8.95 -17.38 16.01
N LEU A 424 9.27 -17.83 14.80
CA LEU A 424 9.71 -16.94 13.72
C LEU A 424 8.64 -15.89 13.39
N TYR A 425 7.37 -16.29 13.22
CA TYR A 425 6.27 -15.39 12.91
C TYR A 425 5.98 -14.38 14.02
N ALA A 426 6.18 -14.75 15.28
CA ALA A 426 6.04 -13.85 16.42
C ALA A 426 7.02 -12.66 16.37
N PHE A 427 8.18 -12.79 15.72
CA PHE A 427 9.11 -11.67 15.50
C PHE A 427 9.01 -11.07 14.09
N TYR A 428 8.77 -11.92 13.09
CA TYR A 428 8.79 -11.54 11.68
C TYR A 428 7.66 -10.57 11.31
N TYR A 429 6.42 -10.86 11.70
CA TYR A 429 5.30 -9.96 11.39
C TYR A 429 5.43 -8.62 12.13
N PRO A 430 5.64 -8.57 13.46
CA PRO A 430 5.81 -7.30 14.15
C PRO A 430 6.93 -6.43 13.60
N ALA A 431 7.98 -7.01 13.03
CA ALA A 431 9.07 -6.25 12.41
C ALA A 431 8.60 -5.38 11.23
N ALA A 432 7.61 -5.81 10.44
CA ALA A 432 7.00 -4.98 9.40
C ALA A 432 6.20 -3.81 9.98
N TYR A 433 5.49 -4.04 11.08
CA TYR A 433 4.60 -3.07 11.71
C TYR A 433 5.30 -2.11 12.68
N ALA A 434 6.51 -2.42 13.12
CA ALA A 434 7.29 -1.55 13.99
C ALA A 434 7.57 -0.16 13.35
N GLY A 435 7.51 -0.07 12.01
CA GLY A 435 7.59 1.19 11.24
C GLY A 435 6.25 1.70 10.70
N GLN A 436 5.10 1.25 11.22
CA GLN A 436 3.78 1.51 10.61
C GLN A 436 3.37 2.99 10.50
N ALA A 437 4.03 3.89 11.24
CA ALA A 437 3.77 5.32 11.13
C ALA A 437 4.48 5.88 9.89
N ALA A 438 3.74 6.62 9.06
CA ALA A 438 4.31 7.40 7.97
C ALA A 438 5.21 8.50 8.54
N THR A 439 6.52 8.27 8.53
CA THR A 439 7.53 9.23 9.00
C THR A 439 8.55 9.48 7.91
N GLY A 440 9.00 10.73 7.76
CA GLY A 440 10.03 11.13 6.80
C GLY A 440 9.70 10.79 5.34
N LEU A 441 8.45 10.96 4.93
CA LEU A 441 8.05 10.76 3.54
C LEU A 441 8.70 11.82 2.64
N PRO A 442 9.47 11.41 1.61
CA PRO A 442 10.24 12.35 0.80
C PRO A 442 9.32 13.22 -0.07
N ILE A 443 9.49 14.54 0.01
CA ILE A 443 8.84 15.51 -0.90
C ILE A 443 9.88 16.37 -1.62
N ALA A 444 9.50 16.88 -2.79
CA ALA A 444 10.25 17.95 -3.46
C ALA A 444 9.51 19.28 -3.33
N ILE A 445 10.25 20.37 -3.13
CA ILE A 445 9.71 21.73 -3.19
C ILE A 445 10.20 22.37 -4.50
N ALA A 446 9.27 22.62 -5.42
CA ALA A 446 9.52 23.31 -6.66
C ALA A 446 9.24 24.81 -6.49
N THR A 447 10.30 25.60 -6.47
CA THR A 447 10.22 27.05 -6.30
C THR A 447 11.25 27.76 -7.19
N PRO A 448 10.82 28.71 -8.02
CA PRO A 448 11.73 29.53 -8.82
C PRO A 448 12.46 30.59 -7.98
N THR A 449 12.03 30.81 -6.73
CA THR A 449 12.58 31.83 -5.81
C THR A 449 13.05 31.19 -4.49
N GLN A 450 14.29 31.49 -4.10
CA GLN A 450 14.87 31.05 -2.82
C GLN A 450 14.95 32.23 -1.86
N THR A 451 13.84 32.53 -1.20
CA THR A 451 13.76 33.65 -0.25
C THR A 451 13.75 33.15 1.19
N THR A 452 13.84 34.07 2.16
CA THR A 452 13.80 33.71 3.59
C THR A 452 12.49 33.01 3.96
N LEU A 453 11.38 33.43 3.36
CA LEU A 453 10.07 32.78 3.52
C LEU A 453 10.11 31.32 3.04
N THR A 454 10.68 31.08 1.85
CA THR A 454 10.83 29.73 1.30
C THR A 454 11.70 28.85 2.20
N ARG A 455 12.80 29.38 2.75
CA ARG A 455 13.67 28.65 3.69
C ARG A 455 12.94 28.31 4.99
N THR A 456 12.18 29.26 5.53
CA THR A 456 11.37 29.04 6.74
C THR A 456 10.32 27.95 6.50
N LEU A 457 9.65 27.96 5.35
CA LEU A 457 8.68 26.91 4.99
C LEU A 457 9.36 25.54 4.85
N VAL A 458 10.56 25.47 4.27
CA VAL A 458 11.36 24.23 4.18
C VAL A 458 11.72 23.73 5.59
N GLU A 459 12.13 24.62 6.48
CA GLU A 459 12.45 24.31 7.88
C GLU A 459 11.21 23.79 8.63
N ASP A 460 10.06 24.46 8.50
CA ASP A 460 8.80 24.05 9.11
C ASP A 460 8.31 22.69 8.59
N LEU A 461 8.45 22.44 7.28
CA LEU A 461 8.10 21.14 6.69
C LEU A 461 9.00 20.01 7.20
N ASN A 462 10.32 20.26 7.31
CA ASN A 462 11.29 19.32 7.87
C ASN A 462 11.15 19.14 9.40
N ALA A 463 10.53 20.09 10.09
CA ALA A 463 10.21 19.96 11.51
C ALA A 463 9.04 19.00 11.76
N SER A 464 8.22 18.70 10.73
CA SER A 464 7.18 17.68 10.83
C SER A 464 7.79 16.28 10.90
N ARG A 465 7.13 15.37 11.62
CA ARG A 465 7.60 13.97 11.71
C ARG A 465 7.29 13.19 10.42
N GLU A 466 6.25 13.60 9.71
CA GLU A 466 5.68 12.89 8.58
C GLU A 466 6.44 13.08 7.27
N ILE A 467 7.14 14.20 7.09
CA ILE A 467 7.72 14.61 5.80
C ILE A 467 9.23 14.86 5.94
N GLU A 468 9.96 14.55 4.87
CA GLU A 468 11.34 14.96 4.66
C GLU A 468 11.46 15.72 3.32
N VAL A 469 12.01 16.93 3.32
CA VAL A 469 12.27 17.68 2.09
C VAL A 469 13.53 17.12 1.42
N ALA A 470 13.33 16.16 0.51
CA ALA A 470 14.40 15.46 -0.19
C ALA A 470 15.10 16.34 -1.24
N ALA A 471 14.40 17.33 -1.81
CA ALA A 471 14.97 18.24 -2.79
C ALA A 471 14.23 19.59 -2.84
N VAL A 472 14.99 20.67 -3.05
CA VAL A 472 14.46 21.99 -3.42
C VAL A 472 14.94 22.30 -4.84
N ILE A 473 14.01 22.44 -5.76
CA ILE A 473 14.26 22.50 -7.21
C ILE A 473 13.63 23.74 -7.82
N SER A 474 14.19 24.19 -8.94
CA SER A 474 13.74 25.43 -9.60
C SER A 474 12.54 25.22 -10.53
N SER A 475 12.24 23.97 -10.91
CA SER A 475 11.23 23.63 -11.91
C SER A 475 10.24 22.56 -11.41
N PRO A 476 8.92 22.77 -11.56
CA PRO A 476 7.93 21.73 -11.27
C PRO A 476 8.12 20.47 -12.11
N ALA A 477 8.61 20.60 -13.34
CA ALA A 477 8.83 19.47 -14.25
C ALA A 477 9.88 18.50 -13.71
N GLU A 478 10.95 19.01 -13.10
CA GLU A 478 11.97 18.19 -12.43
C GLU A 478 11.38 17.46 -11.22
N GLY A 479 10.47 18.10 -10.48
CA GLY A 479 9.80 17.49 -9.33
C GLY A 479 8.88 16.35 -9.76
N PHE A 480 8.14 16.55 -10.84
CA PHE A 480 7.32 15.49 -11.43
C PHE A 480 8.16 14.33 -11.95
N GLU A 481 9.36 14.58 -12.47
CA GLU A 481 10.28 13.52 -12.87
C GLU A 481 10.83 12.75 -11.66
N LEU A 482 11.18 13.43 -10.56
CA LEU A 482 11.54 12.77 -9.30
C LEU A 482 10.40 11.90 -8.77
N MET A 483 9.16 12.38 -8.84
CA MET A 483 7.98 11.62 -8.44
C MET A 483 7.73 10.41 -9.35
N ARG A 484 7.87 10.58 -10.67
CA ARG A 484 7.78 9.48 -11.65
C ARG A 484 8.86 8.41 -11.44
N ARG A 485 10.06 8.81 -11.02
CA ARG A 485 11.16 7.90 -10.68
C ARG A 485 10.97 7.21 -9.32
N GLY A 486 9.95 7.60 -8.54
CA GLY A 486 9.68 7.08 -7.20
C GLY A 486 10.69 7.55 -6.15
N VAL A 487 11.31 8.72 -6.36
CA VAL A 487 12.25 9.34 -5.40
C VAL A 487 11.51 10.17 -4.36
N VAL A 488 10.40 10.80 -4.75
CA VAL A 488 9.54 11.60 -3.86
C VAL A 488 8.09 11.14 -3.98
N ASP A 489 7.35 11.24 -2.89
CA ASP A 489 5.92 10.91 -2.79
C ASP A 489 5.02 12.12 -3.07
N GLY A 490 5.59 13.33 -3.08
CA GLY A 490 4.87 14.53 -3.44
C GLY A 490 5.76 15.69 -3.89
N VAL A 491 5.15 16.65 -4.57
CA VAL A 491 5.78 17.87 -5.07
C VAL A 491 4.96 19.07 -4.62
N VAL A 492 5.57 19.96 -3.85
CA VAL A 492 4.98 21.24 -3.44
C VAL A 492 5.48 22.31 -4.39
N VAL A 493 4.58 22.94 -5.14
CA VAL A 493 4.90 23.97 -6.13
C VAL A 493 4.55 25.33 -5.55
N LEU A 494 5.57 26.18 -5.44
CA LEU A 494 5.46 27.57 -5.02
C LEU A 494 5.50 28.49 -6.25
N PRO A 495 4.55 29.42 -6.40
CA PRO A 495 4.50 30.32 -7.55
C PRO A 495 5.64 31.35 -7.56
N GLN A 496 5.98 31.89 -8.73
CA GLN A 496 7.08 32.86 -8.90
C GLN A 496 7.00 34.07 -7.97
N ARG A 497 5.79 34.59 -7.77
CA ARG A 497 5.54 35.78 -6.97
C ARG A 497 5.05 35.45 -5.57
N PHE A 498 5.21 34.21 -5.09
CA PHE A 498 4.65 33.71 -3.83
C PHE A 498 4.82 34.69 -2.66
N GLU A 499 6.05 35.13 -2.36
CA GLU A 499 6.30 36.08 -1.26
C GLU A 499 5.69 37.46 -1.53
N ALA A 500 5.86 38.00 -2.73
CA ALA A 500 5.34 39.32 -3.08
C ALA A 500 3.79 39.36 -3.12
N ASP A 501 3.16 38.24 -3.46
CA ASP A 501 1.72 38.03 -3.52
C ASP A 501 1.14 37.79 -2.12
N LEU A 502 1.88 37.06 -1.27
CA LEU A 502 1.56 36.90 0.14
C LEU A 502 1.62 38.25 0.88
N LEU A 503 2.67 39.06 0.65
CA LEU A 503 2.85 40.40 1.24
C LEU A 503 1.81 41.41 0.76
N ARG A 504 1.40 41.34 -0.52
CA ARG A 504 0.32 42.19 -1.07
C ARG A 504 -1.08 41.67 -0.73
N GLY A 505 -1.16 40.50 -0.11
CA GLY A 505 -2.44 39.93 0.27
C GLY A 505 -3.29 39.44 -0.90
N ALA A 506 -2.67 39.13 -2.03
CA ALA A 506 -3.32 38.54 -3.20
C ALA A 506 -2.63 37.18 -3.43
N PRO A 507 -2.94 36.14 -2.64
CA PRO A 507 -2.12 34.96 -2.59
C PRO A 507 -2.28 34.13 -3.87
N THR A 508 -1.19 33.96 -4.63
CA THR A 508 -1.07 32.86 -5.56
C THR A 508 -0.94 31.57 -4.74
N GLY A 509 -1.88 30.63 -4.94
CA GLY A 509 -2.00 29.42 -4.12
C GLY A 509 -0.78 28.49 -4.16
N VAL A 510 -0.65 27.64 -3.14
CA VAL A 510 0.34 26.55 -3.10
C VAL A 510 -0.28 25.33 -3.78
N ALA A 511 0.37 24.77 -4.79
CA ALA A 511 -0.10 23.53 -5.42
C ALA A 511 0.68 22.33 -4.87
N ILE A 512 -0.02 21.30 -4.42
CA ILE A 512 0.56 20.08 -3.85
C ILE A 512 0.17 18.93 -4.77
N TRP A 513 1.16 18.24 -5.31
CA TRP A 513 0.96 17.04 -6.11
C TRP A 513 1.38 15.82 -5.32
N LEU A 514 0.50 14.83 -5.19
CA LEU A 514 0.73 13.63 -4.36
C LEU A 514 0.61 12.37 -5.21
N ASN A 515 1.45 11.37 -4.94
CA ASN A 515 1.42 10.09 -5.62
C ASN A 515 0.20 9.25 -5.19
N GLY A 516 -0.82 9.18 -6.05
CA GLY A 516 -2.06 8.43 -5.80
C GLY A 516 -1.93 6.91 -5.71
N GLY A 517 -0.72 6.38 -5.96
CA GLY A 517 -0.42 4.96 -5.87
C GLY A 517 -0.28 4.44 -4.44
N TYR A 518 -0.20 5.34 -3.44
CA TYR A 518 0.00 5.00 -2.04
C TYR A 518 -0.89 5.86 -1.12
N LEU A 519 -2.12 5.42 -0.87
CA LEU A 519 -3.13 6.23 -0.15
C LEU A 519 -2.69 6.68 1.26
N VAL A 520 -1.97 5.82 1.99
CA VAL A 520 -1.46 6.15 3.33
C VAL A 520 -0.46 7.31 3.25
N ARG A 521 0.39 7.33 2.22
CA ARG A 521 1.36 8.41 1.98
C ARG A 521 0.66 9.70 1.59
N VAL A 522 -0.33 9.62 0.70
CA VAL A 522 -1.13 10.80 0.26
C VAL A 522 -1.78 11.50 1.45
N THR A 523 -2.43 10.74 2.33
CA THR A 523 -3.11 11.32 3.50
C THR A 523 -2.14 11.90 4.52
N ALA A 524 -0.99 11.25 4.75
CA ALA A 524 0.05 11.74 5.66
C ALA A 524 0.72 13.04 5.14
N VAL A 525 1.19 13.04 3.87
CA VAL A 525 1.84 14.21 3.27
C VAL A 525 0.85 15.36 3.14
N GLY A 526 -0.37 15.11 2.64
CA GLY A 526 -1.39 16.14 2.49
C GLY A 526 -1.69 16.88 3.79
N ARG A 527 -1.81 16.15 4.91
CA ARG A 527 -2.02 16.73 6.23
C ARG A 527 -0.84 17.60 6.68
N ALA A 528 0.38 17.09 6.57
CA ALA A 528 1.57 17.80 7.05
C ALA A 528 1.87 19.06 6.21
N VAL A 529 1.72 19.01 4.89
CA VAL A 529 1.89 20.21 4.04
C VAL A 529 0.78 21.25 4.31
N ALA A 530 -0.47 20.82 4.49
CA ALA A 530 -1.56 21.73 4.83
C ALA A 530 -1.31 22.44 6.17
N ALA A 531 -0.82 21.73 7.19
CA ALA A 531 -0.47 22.29 8.48
C ALA A 531 0.66 23.32 8.40
N ALA A 532 1.76 22.99 7.71
CA ALA A 532 2.89 23.91 7.53
C ALA A 532 2.48 25.18 6.75
N THR A 533 1.68 25.03 5.70
CA THR A 533 1.20 26.16 4.90
C THR A 533 0.31 27.09 5.73
N ALA A 534 -0.57 26.54 6.58
CA ALA A 534 -1.39 27.32 7.48
C ALA A 534 -0.56 28.11 8.51
N GLN A 535 0.49 27.49 9.06
CA GLN A 535 1.40 28.12 10.03
C GLN A 535 2.17 29.31 9.42
N VAL A 536 2.71 29.14 8.21
CA VAL A 536 3.41 30.23 7.49
C VAL A 536 2.45 31.37 7.16
N ALA A 537 1.21 31.07 6.76
CA ALA A 537 0.19 32.08 6.53
C ALA A 537 -0.14 32.86 7.81
N GLU A 538 -0.28 32.19 8.95
CA GLU A 538 -0.57 32.81 10.25
C GLU A 538 0.57 33.74 10.72
N ALA A 539 1.83 33.30 10.57
CA ALA A 539 2.99 34.10 10.96
C ALA A 539 3.07 35.44 10.20
N GLN A 540 2.67 35.46 8.92
CA GLN A 540 2.68 36.67 8.10
C GLN A 540 1.46 37.59 8.39
N LEU A 541 0.33 37.02 8.81
CA LEU A 541 -0.85 37.79 9.24
C LEU A 541 -0.58 38.63 10.51
N LYS A 542 0.40 38.23 11.35
CA LYS A 542 0.81 38.96 12.56
C LYS A 542 1.48 40.33 12.30
N GLY A 543 1.85 40.64 11.05
CA GLY A 543 2.40 41.94 10.65
C GLY A 543 1.38 42.95 10.12
N LEU A 544 0.14 42.53 9.84
CA LEU A 544 -0.90 43.38 9.24
C LEU A 544 -1.71 44.15 10.31
N PRO A 545 -2.25 45.35 9.97
CA PRO A 545 -3.19 46.08 10.83
C PRO A 545 -4.41 45.23 11.20
N ASP A 546 -4.97 45.41 12.39
CA ASP A 546 -6.03 44.55 12.96
C ASP A 546 -7.25 44.38 12.05
N ILE A 547 -7.57 45.38 11.22
CA ILE A 547 -8.68 45.34 10.26
C ILE A 547 -8.40 44.37 9.10
N ALA A 548 -7.16 44.31 8.61
CA ALA A 548 -6.73 43.36 7.58
C ALA A 548 -6.56 41.93 8.14
N ARG A 549 -6.19 41.82 9.44
CA ARG A 549 -6.11 40.55 10.16
C ARG A 549 -7.51 39.96 10.43
N ALA A 550 -8.45 40.76 10.91
CA ALA A 550 -9.83 40.35 11.22
C ALA A 550 -10.66 39.94 9.99
N VAL A 551 -10.24 40.34 8.78
CA VAL A 551 -10.87 39.96 7.51
C VAL A 551 -10.31 38.63 6.96
N ARG A 552 -9.13 38.19 7.45
CA ARG A 552 -8.38 37.05 6.88
C ARG A 552 -8.14 35.87 7.80
N LEU A 553 -8.44 36.01 9.09
CA LEU A 553 -8.40 34.89 10.03
C LEU A 553 -9.55 33.93 9.72
N ALA A 554 -9.29 32.91 8.91
CA ALA A 554 -10.12 31.70 8.93
C ALA A 554 -9.90 30.96 10.26
N PRO A 555 -10.88 30.17 10.73
CA PRO A 555 -10.68 29.26 11.85
C PRO A 555 -9.43 28.41 11.62
N THR A 556 -8.53 28.38 12.59
CA THR A 556 -7.42 27.44 12.58
C THR A 556 -7.97 26.03 12.80
N LEU A 557 -7.73 25.14 11.86
CA LEU A 557 -8.20 23.75 11.90
C LEU A 557 -7.07 22.82 12.32
N LYS A 558 -7.30 22.02 13.36
CA LYS A 558 -6.35 21.01 13.82
C LYS A 558 -6.89 19.61 13.57
N GLN A 559 -6.15 18.78 12.84
CA GLN A 559 -6.49 17.37 12.67
C GLN A 559 -5.65 16.48 13.62
N VAL A 560 -6.31 15.59 14.37
CA VAL A 560 -5.66 14.73 15.38
C VAL A 560 -6.03 13.26 15.14
N SER A 561 -5.02 12.38 15.17
CA SER A 561 -5.26 10.92 15.23
C SER A 561 -5.40 10.51 16.68
N LEU A 562 -6.44 9.73 16.99
CA LEU A 562 -6.75 9.24 18.33
C LEU A 562 -6.53 7.74 18.48
#